data_AF-R6R7R2-F1
#
_entry.id   AF-R6R7R2-F1
#
_cell.length_a   1.000
_cell.length_b   1.000
_cell.length_c   1.000
_cell.angle_alpha   90.00
_cell.angle_beta   90.00
_cell.angle_gamma   90.00
#
_symmetry.space_group_name_H-M   'P 1'
#
loop_
_entity.id
_entity.type
_entity.pdbx_description
1 polymer ?
#
loop_
_entity_poly.entity_id
_entity_poly.type
_entity_poly.pdbx_seq_one_letter_code
_entity_poly.pdbx_strand_id
1 'polypeptide(L)'
;MQTNLYVVTLAQGDPVNVGSQSGVPQWVGWLSGTTLLAVYDSRAILYNAAGGERARYEFGGGTLRDVSVDSAGNVALLLASGQVCQLVTLDKELNVQYSGNVTTSNKVVRRGELVDLLTDSTVESLTSAGEYQWSQSLTARPQALLADAKQTLVFCGNTVQQGTAPETSQAS
;
A
#
# COMPACT_ATOMS: atom_id res chain seq x y z
N MET A 1 8.89 -12.88 -21.56
CA MET A 1 7.75 -12.09 -22.08
C MET A 1 7.92 -10.66 -21.62
N GLN A 2 7.71 -9.69 -22.50
CA GLN A 2 7.78 -8.26 -22.19
C GLN A 2 6.36 -7.69 -22.22
N THR A 3 6.01 -6.93 -21.20
CA THR A 3 4.70 -6.30 -21.02
C THR A 3 4.86 -4.79 -21.18
N ASN A 4 4.05 -4.21 -22.06
CA ASN A 4 4.01 -2.78 -22.29
C ASN A 4 2.88 -2.18 -21.45
N LEU A 5 3.15 -1.07 -20.77
CA LEU A 5 2.15 -0.29 -20.05
C LEU A 5 1.86 0.98 -20.85
N TYR A 6 0.57 1.26 -21.05
CA TYR A 6 0.11 2.43 -21.81
C TYR A 6 -0.85 3.28 -20.97
N VAL A 7 -0.79 4.59 -21.18
CA VAL A 7 -1.80 5.56 -20.72
C VAL A 7 -2.59 6.02 -21.93
N VAL A 8 -3.93 5.99 -21.81
CA VAL A 8 -4.84 6.46 -22.87
C VAL A 8 -5.56 7.69 -22.38
N THR A 9 -5.41 8.80 -23.10
CA THR A 9 -6.12 10.05 -22.79
C THR A 9 -7.52 10.01 -23.39
N LEU A 10 -8.55 10.27 -22.58
CA LEU A 10 -9.96 10.12 -23.01
C LEU A 10 -10.41 11.22 -24.00
N ALA A 11 -9.69 12.35 -24.04
CA ALA A 11 -10.09 13.55 -24.80
C ALA A 11 -9.60 13.57 -26.25
N GLN A 12 -9.20 12.42 -26.81
CA GLN A 12 -8.49 12.22 -28.09
C GLN A 12 -6.97 12.38 -27.95
N GLY A 13 -6.27 11.26 -28.05
CA GLY A 13 -4.81 11.18 -28.14
C GLY A 13 -4.38 9.74 -28.35
N ASP A 14 -3.26 9.55 -29.04
CA ASP A 14 -2.68 8.22 -29.20
C ASP A 14 -2.28 7.65 -27.82
N PRO A 15 -2.45 6.34 -27.56
CA PRO A 15 -1.94 5.70 -26.36
C PRO A 15 -0.44 5.98 -26.20
N VAL A 16 -0.05 6.47 -25.02
CA VAL A 16 1.35 6.75 -24.69
C VAL A 16 1.93 5.52 -24.02
N ASN A 17 2.98 4.93 -24.60
CA ASN A 17 3.75 3.89 -23.93
C ASN A 17 4.53 4.53 -22.76
N VAL A 18 4.21 4.13 -21.53
CA VAL A 18 4.90 4.66 -20.35
C VAL A 18 6.08 3.81 -19.93
N GLY A 19 6.11 2.52 -20.32
CA GLY A 19 7.24 1.65 -20.11
C GLY A 19 7.02 0.24 -20.62
N SER A 20 8.13 -0.48 -20.79
CA SER A 20 8.16 -1.89 -21.21
C SER A 20 9.00 -2.69 -20.22
N GLN A 21 8.37 -3.62 -19.50
CA GLN A 21 9.00 -4.36 -18.40
C GLN A 21 8.82 -5.87 -18.55
N SER A 22 9.61 -6.67 -17.85
CA SER A 22 9.34 -8.10 -17.68
C SER A 22 8.19 -8.34 -16.69
N GLY A 23 7.39 -9.37 -16.91
CA GLY A 23 6.26 -9.69 -16.01
C GLY A 23 5.08 -8.73 -16.17
N VAL A 24 4.01 -8.96 -15.39
CA VAL A 24 2.75 -8.20 -15.47
C VAL A 24 2.58 -7.41 -14.17
N PRO A 25 2.21 -6.12 -14.21
CA PRO A 25 1.91 -5.39 -12.99
C PRO A 25 0.72 -6.02 -12.27
N GLN A 26 0.88 -6.28 -10.98
CA GLN A 26 -0.17 -6.82 -10.11
C GLN A 26 -1.09 -5.72 -9.58
N TRP A 27 -0.62 -4.47 -9.58
CA TRP A 27 -1.39 -3.29 -9.23
C TRP A 27 -0.92 -2.07 -10.04
N VAL A 28 -1.86 -1.20 -10.41
CA VAL A 28 -1.58 0.08 -11.07
C VAL A 28 -2.50 1.14 -10.49
N GLY A 29 -1.95 2.32 -10.18
CA GLY A 29 -2.73 3.45 -9.70
C GLY A 29 -2.03 4.78 -9.92
N TRP A 30 -2.81 5.85 -10.01
CA TRP A 30 -2.29 7.22 -10.11
C TRP A 30 -1.76 7.69 -8.76
N LEU A 31 -0.54 8.22 -8.71
CA LEU A 31 -0.04 8.93 -7.52
C LEU A 31 -0.30 10.44 -7.63
N SER A 32 -0.41 10.95 -8.85
CA SER A 32 -0.76 12.34 -9.13
C SER A 32 -1.41 12.46 -10.52
N GLY A 33 -1.78 13.67 -10.94
CA GLY A 33 -2.29 13.89 -12.30
C GLY A 33 -1.28 13.62 -13.42
N THR A 34 0.01 13.45 -13.10
CA THR A 34 1.08 13.27 -14.09
C THR A 34 1.96 12.04 -13.86
N THR A 35 1.71 11.29 -12.79
CA THR A 35 2.49 10.10 -12.44
C THR A 35 1.61 8.93 -12.04
N LEU A 36 2.00 7.74 -12.47
CA LEU A 36 1.35 6.49 -12.11
C LEU A 36 2.37 5.50 -11.53
N LEU A 37 1.95 4.76 -10.53
CA LEU A 37 2.69 3.68 -9.92
C LEU A 37 2.20 2.35 -10.50
N ALA A 38 3.14 1.54 -10.96
CA ALA A 38 2.90 0.14 -11.30
C ALA A 38 3.72 -0.75 -10.37
N VAL A 39 3.05 -1.69 -9.70
CA VAL A 39 3.69 -2.62 -8.77
C VAL A 39 3.64 -4.02 -9.36
N TYR A 40 4.81 -4.59 -9.55
CA TYR A 40 5.05 -5.94 -10.08
C TYR A 40 5.30 -6.91 -8.92
N ASP A 41 5.59 -8.16 -9.25
CA ASP A 41 5.92 -9.22 -8.29
C ASP A 41 7.19 -8.96 -7.48
N SER A 42 8.18 -8.27 -8.08
CA SER A 42 9.51 -8.05 -7.49
C SER A 42 9.92 -6.59 -7.29
N ARG A 43 9.10 -5.64 -7.76
CA ARG A 43 9.46 -4.22 -7.82
C ARG A 43 8.27 -3.30 -7.98
N ALA A 44 8.42 -2.06 -7.56
CA ALA A 44 7.50 -0.96 -7.82
C ALA A 44 8.18 0.07 -8.73
N ILE A 45 7.47 0.57 -9.74
CA ILE A 45 8.00 1.55 -10.70
C ILE A 45 7.05 2.73 -10.82
N LEU A 46 7.60 3.93 -10.67
CA LEU A 46 6.90 5.19 -10.90
C LEU A 46 7.15 5.63 -12.34
N TYR A 47 6.09 5.81 -13.11
CA TYR A 47 6.16 6.33 -14.48
C TYR A 47 5.61 7.74 -14.57
N ASN A 48 6.14 8.51 -15.52
CA ASN A 48 5.44 9.70 -15.99
C ASN A 48 4.33 9.29 -16.95
N ALA A 49 3.16 9.93 -16.84
CA ALA A 49 2.03 9.71 -17.74
C ALA A 49 2.36 10.01 -19.22
N ALA A 50 3.30 10.94 -19.42
CA ALA A 50 3.80 11.32 -20.74
C ALA A 50 4.87 10.38 -21.29
N GLY A 51 5.27 9.34 -20.54
CA GLY A 51 6.29 8.40 -20.95
C GLY A 51 7.49 8.34 -20.02
N GLY A 52 8.05 7.15 -19.86
CA GLY A 52 9.33 6.93 -19.20
C GLY A 52 9.23 6.65 -17.70
N GLU A 53 10.19 5.85 -17.24
CA GLU A 53 10.42 5.52 -15.84
C GLU A 53 11.04 6.73 -15.11
N ARG A 54 10.46 7.09 -13.96
CA ARG A 54 10.93 8.19 -13.10
C ARG A 54 11.71 7.68 -11.89
N ALA A 55 11.21 6.61 -11.27
CA ALA A 55 11.82 6.00 -10.09
C ALA A 55 11.43 4.53 -9.98
N ARG A 56 12.15 3.78 -9.15
CA ARG A 56 11.97 2.34 -8.96
C ARG A 56 12.40 1.94 -7.56
N TYR A 57 11.67 0.98 -6.99
CA TYR A 57 12.01 0.29 -5.76
C TYR A 57 12.02 -1.22 -6.01
N GLU A 58 13.12 -1.90 -5.66
CA GLU A 58 13.28 -3.35 -5.79
C GLU A 58 13.04 -4.03 -4.43
N PHE A 59 12.28 -5.14 -4.40
CA PHE A 59 11.80 -5.76 -3.15
C PHE A 59 12.86 -6.57 -2.39
N GLY A 60 14.07 -6.74 -2.93
CA GLY A 60 15.15 -7.44 -2.23
C GLY A 60 14.87 -8.92 -1.93
N GLY A 61 14.01 -9.58 -2.73
CA GLY A 61 13.68 -11.00 -2.58
C GLY A 61 12.32 -11.29 -1.95
N GLY A 62 11.61 -10.27 -1.45
CA GLY A 62 10.19 -10.39 -1.10
C GLY A 62 9.29 -10.41 -2.33
N THR A 63 8.10 -11.00 -2.18
CA THR A 63 7.02 -10.94 -3.19
C THR A 63 5.92 -10.00 -2.72
N LEU A 64 5.26 -9.31 -3.65
CA LEU A 64 4.14 -8.45 -3.31
C LEU A 64 3.00 -9.26 -2.69
N ARG A 65 2.53 -8.84 -1.52
CA ARG A 65 1.29 -9.34 -0.90
C ARG A 65 0.16 -8.33 -0.99
N ASP A 66 0.45 -7.06 -0.77
CA ASP A 66 -0.54 -5.99 -0.89
C ASP A 66 0.13 -4.63 -1.09
N VAL A 67 -0.64 -3.68 -1.60
CA VAL A 67 -0.21 -2.29 -1.80
C VAL A 67 -1.32 -1.33 -1.40
N SER A 68 -0.95 -0.24 -0.75
CA SER A 68 -1.84 0.87 -0.46
C SER A 68 -1.17 2.19 -0.78
N VAL A 69 -1.96 3.13 -1.27
CA VAL A 69 -1.53 4.49 -1.60
C VAL A 69 -2.48 5.46 -0.90
N ASP A 70 -1.92 6.44 -0.18
CA ASP A 70 -2.71 7.49 0.45
C ASP A 70 -3.03 8.64 -0.52
N SER A 71 -3.83 9.61 -0.06
CA SER A 71 -4.21 10.77 -0.86
C SER A 71 -3.05 11.71 -1.22
N ALA A 72 -1.91 11.61 -0.53
CA ALA A 72 -0.71 12.38 -0.84
C ALA A 72 0.22 11.67 -1.85
N GLY A 73 -0.13 10.43 -2.24
CA GLY A 73 0.65 9.59 -3.14
C GLY A 73 1.73 8.78 -2.43
N ASN A 74 1.78 8.76 -1.10
CA ASN A 74 2.71 7.90 -0.36
C ASN A 74 2.25 6.45 -0.46
N VAL A 75 3.20 5.53 -0.47
CA VAL A 75 2.97 4.11 -0.75
C VAL A 75 3.30 3.29 0.49
N ALA A 76 2.47 2.31 0.81
CA ALA A 76 2.84 1.18 1.65
C ALA A 76 2.81 -0.10 0.81
N LEU A 77 3.91 -0.86 0.87
CA LEU A 77 4.02 -2.19 0.29
C LEU A 77 4.08 -3.20 1.43
N LEU A 78 3.19 -4.18 1.38
CA LEU A 78 3.29 -5.37 2.20
C LEU A 78 3.95 -6.45 1.36
N LEU A 79 5.15 -6.84 1.75
CA LEU A 79 5.93 -7.87 1.09
C LEU A 79 5.91 -9.15 1.92
N ALA A 80 6.05 -10.29 1.26
CA ALA A 80 6.10 -11.59 1.92
C ALA A 80 7.27 -12.44 1.41
N SER A 81 7.93 -13.11 2.36
CA SER A 81 8.90 -14.18 2.12
C SER A 81 8.53 -15.37 3.00
N GLY A 82 7.83 -16.34 2.41
CA GLY A 82 7.20 -17.42 3.16
C GLY A 82 6.17 -16.90 4.17
N GLN A 83 6.42 -17.14 5.46
CA GLN A 83 5.56 -16.71 6.56
C GLN A 83 5.89 -15.31 7.10
N VAL A 84 7.08 -14.78 6.76
CA VAL A 84 7.53 -13.47 7.23
C VAL A 84 6.92 -12.38 6.34
N CYS A 85 6.33 -11.37 6.97
CA CYS A 85 5.86 -10.16 6.31
C CYS A 85 6.81 -9.00 6.59
N GLN A 86 7.04 -8.18 5.57
CA GLN A 86 7.80 -6.95 5.66
C GLN A 86 6.91 -5.79 5.21
N LEU A 87 6.89 -4.72 5.99
CA LEU A 87 6.32 -3.45 5.61
C LEU A 87 7.43 -2.58 5.01
N VAL A 88 7.15 -2.00 3.85
CA VAL A 88 7.94 -0.92 3.27
C VAL A 88 7.03 0.28 3.07
N THR A 89 7.40 1.43 3.63
CA THR A 89 6.74 2.71 3.33
C THR A 89 7.64 3.54 2.44
N LEU A 90 7.04 4.15 1.42
CA LEU A 90 7.72 5.00 0.45
C LEU A 90 6.99 6.34 0.36
N ASP A 91 7.72 7.41 0.09
CA ASP A 91 7.11 8.66 -0.35
C ASP A 91 6.60 8.56 -1.80
N LYS A 92 5.94 9.62 -2.28
CA LYS A 92 5.40 9.70 -3.66
C LYS A 92 6.46 9.69 -4.76
N GLU A 93 7.73 9.83 -4.41
CA GLU A 93 8.89 9.71 -5.30
C GLU A 93 9.55 8.31 -5.24
N LEU A 94 8.99 7.39 -4.45
CA LEU A 94 9.51 6.06 -4.14
C LEU A 94 10.78 6.04 -3.28
N ASN A 95 11.08 7.10 -2.53
CA ASN A 95 12.13 7.06 -1.53
C ASN A 95 11.64 6.30 -0.29
N VAL A 96 12.49 5.43 0.26
CA VAL A 96 12.16 4.62 1.43
C VAL A 96 12.07 5.50 2.68
N GLN A 97 10.92 5.42 3.35
CA GLN A 97 10.67 6.02 4.66
C GLN A 97 10.90 5.01 5.79
N TYR A 98 10.48 3.75 5.58
CA TYR A 98 10.70 2.64 6.50
C TYR A 98 10.77 1.30 5.75
N SER A 99 11.54 0.37 6.30
CA SER A 99 11.57 -1.03 5.88
C SER A 99 11.85 -1.93 7.08
N GLY A 100 10.91 -2.83 7.40
CA GLY A 100 11.08 -3.72 8.55
C GLY A 100 10.06 -4.85 8.59
N ASN A 101 10.39 -5.89 9.35
CA ASN A 101 9.49 -7.02 9.56
C ASN A 101 8.30 -6.60 10.41
N VAL A 102 7.13 -7.14 10.09
CA VAL A 102 5.88 -6.86 10.79
C VAL A 102 5.12 -8.15 11.06
N THR A 103 4.09 -8.07 11.91
CA THR A 103 3.14 -9.14 12.16
C THR A 103 2.62 -9.70 10.83
N THR A 104 2.47 -11.04 10.74
CA THR A 104 1.96 -11.69 9.53
C THR A 104 0.60 -11.11 9.15
N SER A 105 0.58 -10.41 8.01
CA SER A 105 -0.54 -9.59 7.57
C SER A 105 -0.98 -9.98 6.17
N ASN A 106 -2.22 -9.63 5.83
CA ASN A 106 -2.89 -9.95 4.57
C ASN A 106 -3.11 -8.74 3.67
N LYS A 107 -3.28 -7.57 4.30
CA LYS A 107 -3.52 -6.30 3.65
C LYS A 107 -2.81 -5.19 4.43
N VAL A 108 -2.50 -4.10 3.74
CA VAL A 108 -1.95 -2.88 4.29
C VAL A 108 -2.82 -1.70 3.88
N VAL A 109 -2.98 -0.71 4.75
CA VAL A 109 -3.67 0.54 4.44
C VAL A 109 -2.81 1.71 4.86
N ARG A 110 -2.36 2.53 3.90
CA ARG A 110 -1.58 3.74 4.13
C ARG A 110 -2.51 4.94 4.32
N ARG A 111 -2.29 5.72 5.37
CA ARG A 111 -3.12 6.91 5.66
C ARG A 111 -2.32 8.00 6.35
N GLY A 112 -1.70 8.86 5.55
CA GLY A 112 -0.89 9.97 6.05
C GLY A 112 0.30 9.42 6.85
N GLU A 113 0.41 9.77 8.13
CA GLU A 113 1.49 9.28 8.99
C GLU A 113 1.25 7.89 9.60
N LEU A 114 0.13 7.25 9.28
CA LEU A 114 -0.22 5.92 9.81
C LEU A 114 -0.21 4.85 8.72
N VAL A 115 0.00 3.61 9.16
CA VAL A 115 -0.13 2.40 8.36
C VAL A 115 -0.89 1.36 9.18
N ASP A 116 -2.01 0.89 8.67
CA ASP A 116 -2.78 -0.17 9.29
C ASP A 116 -2.50 -1.51 8.59
N LEU A 117 -2.23 -2.54 9.38
CA LEU A 117 -2.00 -3.91 8.97
C LEU A 117 -3.22 -4.76 9.35
N LEU A 118 -3.75 -5.49 8.37
CA LEU A 118 -4.92 -6.36 8.56
C LEU A 118 -4.44 -7.81 8.56
N THR A 119 -4.47 -8.45 9.72
CA THR A 119 -4.03 -9.85 9.90
C THR A 119 -5.19 -10.82 9.65
N ASP A 120 -5.10 -12.06 10.14
CA ASP A 120 -6.23 -13.00 10.08
C ASP A 120 -7.33 -12.69 11.11
N SER A 121 -7.03 -11.94 12.16
CA SER A 121 -7.98 -11.66 13.25
C SER A 121 -7.73 -10.34 13.97
N THR A 122 -6.83 -9.48 13.50
CA THR A 122 -6.51 -8.21 14.13
C THR A 122 -6.35 -7.09 13.09
N VAL A 123 -6.63 -5.86 13.52
CA VAL A 123 -6.05 -4.66 12.91
C VAL A 123 -4.92 -4.19 13.82
N GLU A 124 -3.76 -3.90 13.25
CA GLU A 124 -2.62 -3.32 13.95
C GLU A 124 -2.23 -2.00 13.27
N SER A 125 -2.09 -0.92 14.04
CA SER A 125 -1.75 0.40 13.53
C SER A 125 -0.32 0.77 13.91
N LEU A 126 0.45 1.20 12.92
CA LEU A 126 1.83 1.65 13.04
C LEU A 126 1.96 3.09 12.50
N THR A 127 3.03 3.79 12.87
CA THR A 127 3.43 5.00 12.14
C THR A 127 4.05 4.65 10.78
N SER A 128 4.22 5.66 9.91
CA SER A 128 5.04 5.59 8.68
C SER A 128 6.42 4.96 8.90
N ALA A 129 6.97 5.20 10.09
CA ALA A 129 8.30 4.79 10.53
C ALA A 129 8.29 3.41 11.21
N GLY A 130 7.16 2.70 11.19
CA GLY A 130 7.03 1.35 11.74
C GLY A 130 6.88 1.28 13.26
N GLU A 131 6.53 2.39 13.93
CA GLU A 131 6.33 2.39 15.38
C GLU A 131 4.90 1.97 15.73
N TYR A 132 4.75 0.97 16.60
CA TYR A 132 3.45 0.49 17.07
C TYR A 132 2.63 1.59 17.74
N GLN A 133 1.35 1.69 17.37
CA GLN A 133 0.38 2.63 17.97
C GLN A 133 -0.67 1.88 18.79
N TRP A 134 -1.37 0.93 18.16
CA TRP A 134 -2.42 0.14 18.81
C TRP A 134 -2.78 -1.09 17.99
N SER A 135 -3.55 -2.00 18.58
CA SER A 135 -4.17 -3.12 17.88
C SER A 135 -5.56 -3.42 18.42
N GLN A 136 -6.41 -4.00 17.59
CA GLN A 136 -7.75 -4.43 17.93
C GLN A 136 -7.99 -5.84 17.39
N SER A 137 -8.37 -6.76 18.28
CA SER A 137 -8.81 -8.10 17.91
C SER A 137 -10.23 -8.09 17.37
N LEU A 138 -10.46 -8.93 16.36
CA LEU A 138 -11.71 -9.04 15.63
C LEU A 138 -12.13 -10.51 15.60
N THR A 139 -13.43 -10.75 15.67
CA THR A 139 -14.01 -12.10 15.64
C THR A 139 -14.05 -12.70 14.24
N ALA A 140 -13.87 -11.89 13.21
CA ALA A 140 -13.82 -12.28 11.82
C ALA A 140 -12.66 -11.57 11.11
N ARG A 141 -12.12 -12.21 10.07
CA ARG A 141 -10.95 -11.71 9.35
C ARG A 141 -11.21 -10.35 8.72
N PRO A 142 -10.40 -9.32 9.04
CA PRO A 142 -10.50 -8.04 8.36
C PRO A 142 -10.07 -8.17 6.90
N GLN A 143 -10.85 -7.59 5.99
CA GLN A 143 -10.65 -7.66 4.54
C GLN A 143 -10.38 -6.30 3.90
N ALA A 144 -10.90 -5.23 4.51
CA ALA A 144 -10.64 -3.86 4.12
C ALA A 144 -10.76 -2.95 5.33
N LEU A 145 -10.10 -1.80 5.25
CA LEU A 145 -10.21 -0.74 6.23
C LEU A 145 -10.38 0.58 5.49
N LEU A 146 -11.42 1.31 5.86
CA LEU A 146 -11.61 2.69 5.46
C LEU A 146 -11.45 3.53 6.72
N ALA A 147 -10.54 4.50 6.69
CA ALA A 147 -10.41 5.38 7.82
C ALA A 147 -10.19 6.81 7.34
N ASP A 148 -10.90 7.73 8.00
CA ASP A 148 -10.78 9.16 7.80
C ASP A 148 -10.39 9.83 9.13
N ALA A 149 -10.62 11.14 9.24
CA ALA A 149 -10.34 11.89 10.46
C ALA A 149 -11.37 11.64 11.59
N LYS A 150 -12.51 11.02 11.30
CA LYS A 150 -13.63 10.84 12.24
C LYS A 150 -13.74 9.42 12.75
N GLN A 151 -13.52 8.43 11.89
CA GLN A 151 -13.71 7.04 12.24
C GLN A 151 -12.85 6.12 11.38
N THR A 152 -12.48 4.98 11.98
CA THR A 152 -11.97 3.82 11.26
C THR A 152 -13.11 2.81 11.14
N LEU A 153 -13.34 2.32 9.94
CA LEU A 153 -14.31 1.27 9.62
C LEU A 153 -13.56 0.06 9.11
N VAL A 154 -13.74 -1.06 9.79
CA VAL A 154 -13.11 -2.34 9.46
C VAL A 154 -14.17 -3.27 8.89
N PHE A 155 -13.94 -3.73 7.67
CA PHE A 155 -14.85 -4.62 6.95
C PHE A 155 -14.39 -6.06 7.20
N CYS A 156 -15.24 -6.83 7.88
CA CYS A 156 -15.00 -8.23 8.22
C CYS A 156 -16.07 -9.10 7.57
N GLY A 157 -15.79 -9.62 6.37
CA GLY A 157 -16.75 -10.39 5.61
C GLY A 157 -17.99 -9.56 5.26
N ASN A 158 -19.13 -9.97 5.77
CA ASN A 158 -20.42 -9.30 5.58
C ASN A 158 -20.77 -8.29 6.69
N THR A 159 -19.84 -7.97 7.60
CA THR A 159 -20.04 -7.02 8.69
C THR A 159 -19.06 -5.86 8.62
N VAL A 160 -19.45 -4.72 9.18
CA VAL A 160 -18.59 -3.55 9.38
C VAL A 160 -18.54 -3.23 10.86
N GLN A 161 -17.34 -3.00 11.36
CA GLN A 161 -17.07 -2.71 12.76
C GLN A 161 -16.33 -1.37 12.83
N GLN A 162 -16.59 -0.57 13.86
CA GLN A 162 -15.77 0.60 14.11
C GLN A 162 -14.40 0.13 14.64
N GLY A 163 -13.34 0.46 13.90
CA GLY A 163 -11.98 0.41 14.40
C GLY A 163 -11.81 1.56 15.37
N THR A 164 -11.41 1.25 16.59
CA THR A 164 -11.22 2.28 17.62
C THR A 164 -9.81 2.11 18.14
N ALA A 165 -8.98 3.15 18.02
CA ALA A 165 -7.79 3.22 18.86
C ALA A 165 -8.28 3.05 20.31
N PRO A 166 -7.73 2.13 21.11
CA PRO A 166 -8.11 2.00 22.51
C PRO A 166 -8.05 3.40 23.12
N GLU A 167 -9.07 3.80 23.89
CA GLU A 167 -8.98 5.03 24.66
C GLU A 167 -7.63 4.98 25.38
N THR A 168 -6.75 5.93 25.06
CA THR A 168 -5.53 6.08 25.82
C THR A 168 -6.02 6.36 27.23
N SER A 169 -5.89 5.36 28.11
CA SER A 169 -5.98 5.60 29.53
C SER A 169 -4.88 6.62 29.81
N GLN A 170 -5.22 7.90 29.78
CA GLN A 170 -4.39 8.95 30.34
C GLN A 170 -4.26 8.57 31.80
N ALA A 171 -3.16 7.89 32.13
CA ALA A 171 -2.76 7.70 33.50
C ALA A 171 -2.69 9.11 34.11
N SER A 172 -3.63 9.36 35.03
CA SER A 172 -3.72 10.59 35.82
C SER A 172 -2.53 10.70 36.77
#